data_AF-A0A819Y9T8-F1
#
_entry.id   AF-A0A819Y9T8-F1
#
_cell.length_a   1.000
_cell.length_b   1.000
_cell.length_c   1.000
_cell.angle_alpha   90.00
_cell.angle_beta   90.00
_cell.angle_gamma   90.00
#
_symmetry.space_group_name_H-M   'P 1'
#
loop_
_entity.id
_entity.type
_entity.pdbx_description
1 polymer ?
#
loop_
_entity_poly.entity_id
_entity_poly.type
_entity_poly.pdbx_seq_one_letter_code
_entity_poly.pdbx_strand_id
1 'polypeptide(L)'
;MDNQDQIYESSDLSNVKDRQISDLSGGELQRFTCAMAFIQKGDIFIFDEPSSYLDIKQCLKAAVAIRNLIRENRYVGLIGFFSSSINTLR
;
A
#
# COMPACT_ATOMS: atom_id res chain seq x y z
N MET A 1 -16.20 -9.96 -7.76
CA MET A 1 -15.11 -10.62 -7.00
C MET A 1 -14.79 -9.68 -5.87
N ASP A 2 -14.82 -10.18 -4.63
CA ASP A 2 -14.71 -9.35 -3.44
C ASP A 2 -13.44 -8.51 -3.45
N ASN A 3 -13.60 -7.21 -3.18
CA ASN A 3 -12.53 -6.23 -3.16
C ASN A 3 -11.36 -6.65 -2.24
N GLN A 4 -11.66 -7.49 -1.24
CA GLN A 4 -10.71 -8.00 -0.27
C GLN A 4 -9.69 -8.98 -0.87
N ASP A 5 -10.13 -10.01 -1.61
CA ASP A 5 -9.21 -11.04 -2.09
C ASP A 5 -8.21 -10.50 -3.12
N GLN A 6 -8.64 -9.58 -3.99
CA GLN A 6 -7.74 -8.86 -4.91
C GLN A 6 -6.70 -8.01 -4.17
N ILE A 7 -7.07 -7.43 -3.02
CA ILE A 7 -6.17 -6.61 -2.21
C ILE A 7 -5.17 -7.49 -1.45
N TYR A 8 -5.59 -8.64 -0.93
CA TYR A 8 -4.68 -9.62 -0.31
C TYR A 8 -3.63 -10.12 -1.31
N GLU A 9 -4.05 -10.43 -2.54
CA GLU A 9 -3.14 -10.92 -3.59
C GLU A 9 -2.18 -9.83 -4.08
N SER A 10 -2.68 -8.63 -4.36
CA SER A 10 -1.85 -7.50 -4.83
C SER A 10 -0.88 -6.98 -3.77
N SER A 11 -1.22 -7.12 -2.48
CA SER A 11 -0.40 -6.65 -1.34
C SER A 11 0.53 -7.72 -0.76
N ASP A 12 0.58 -8.92 -1.35
CA ASP A 12 1.42 -10.03 -0.85
C ASP A 12 1.08 -10.43 0.61
N LEU A 13 -0.22 -10.43 0.93
CA LEU A 13 -0.74 -10.69 2.28
C LEU A 13 -1.51 -12.02 2.38
N SER A 14 -1.58 -12.81 1.31
CA SER A 14 -2.29 -14.10 1.30
C SER A 14 -1.82 -15.04 2.40
N ASN A 15 -0.52 -15.02 2.73
CA ASN A 15 0.10 -15.89 3.72
C ASN A 15 -0.12 -15.43 5.18
N VAL A 16 -0.75 -14.27 5.39
CA VAL A 16 -0.96 -13.70 6.72
C VAL A 16 -2.43 -13.44 7.04
N LYS A 17 -3.34 -13.91 6.18
CA LYS A 17 -4.80 -13.71 6.31
C LYS A 17 -5.35 -14.16 7.67
N ASP A 18 -4.80 -15.25 8.22
CA ASP A 18 -5.25 -15.86 9.49
C ASP A 18 -4.33 -15.55 10.68
N ARG A 19 -3.30 -14.71 10.50
CA ARG A 19 -2.37 -14.31 11.57
C ARG A 19 -2.91 -13.12 12.35
N GLN A 20 -2.58 -13.04 13.64
CA GLN A 20 -2.89 -11.84 14.41
C GLN A 20 -2.02 -10.67 13.96
N ILE A 21 -2.56 -9.46 14.04
CA ILE A 21 -1.85 -8.22 13.67
C ILE A 21 -0.55 -8.06 14.49
N SER A 22 -0.57 -8.50 15.75
CA SER A 22 0.59 -8.49 16.66
C SER A 22 1.75 -9.35 16.17
N ASP A 23 1.48 -10.33 15.31
CA ASP A 23 2.49 -11.29 14.84
C ASP A 23 3.12 -10.86 13.52
N LEU A 24 2.63 -9.78 12.89
CA LEU A 24 3.12 -9.29 11.61
C LEU A 24 4.49 -8.61 11.77
N SER A 25 5.41 -8.91 10.85
CA SER A 25 6.65 -8.14 10.69
C SER A 25 6.34 -6.69 10.30
N GLY A 26 7.28 -5.77 10.54
CA GLY A 26 7.11 -4.35 10.19
C GLY A 26 6.67 -4.13 8.73
N GLY A 27 7.28 -4.85 7.78
CA GLY A 27 6.89 -4.79 6.37
C GLY A 27 5.52 -5.40 6.07
N GLU A 28 5.14 -6.51 6.72
CA GLU A 28 3.79 -7.09 6.60
C GLU A 28 2.73 -6.12 7.15
N LEU A 29 2.99 -5.51 8.31
CA LEU A 29 2.11 -4.52 8.92
C LEU A 29 1.95 -3.29 8.02
N GLN A 30 3.06 -2.80 7.45
CA GLN A 30 3.06 -1.70 6.49
C GLN A 30 2.16 -2.02 5.29
N ARG A 31 2.35 -3.18 4.65
CA ARG A 31 1.49 -3.59 3.52
C ARG A 31 0.04 -3.76 3.92
N PHE A 32 -0.24 -4.30 5.11
CA PHE A 32 -1.59 -4.42 5.65
C PHE A 32 -2.27 -3.06 5.85
N THR A 33 -1.57 -2.08 6.42
CA THR A 33 -2.12 -0.73 6.60
C THR A 33 -2.40 -0.03 5.27
N CYS A 34 -1.49 -0.16 4.28
CA CYS A 34 -1.74 0.33 2.93
C CYS A 34 -2.94 -0.38 2.27
N ALA A 35 -3.02 -1.71 2.38
CA ALA A 35 -4.13 -2.53 1.90
C ALA A 35 -5.48 -2.03 2.44
N MET A 36 -5.54 -1.77 3.76
CA MET A 36 -6.74 -1.25 4.41
C MET A 36 -7.12 0.14 3.91
N ALA A 37 -6.14 1.01 3.65
CA ALA A 37 -6.41 2.33 3.05
C ALA A 37 -7.06 2.19 1.66
N PHE A 38 -6.67 1.22 0.84
CA PHE A 38 -7.30 0.99 -0.48
C PHE A 38 -8.76 0.53 -0.40
N ILE A 39 -9.16 -0.14 0.68
CA ILE A 39 -10.55 -0.58 0.90
C ILE A 39 -11.43 0.59 1.35
N GLN A 40 -10.85 1.55 2.08
CA GLN A 40 -11.60 2.68 2.60
C GLN A 40 -12.10 3.61 1.47
N LYS A 41 -13.38 4.01 1.57
CA LYS A 41 -13.97 5.01 0.69
C LYS A 41 -13.67 6.41 1.24
N GLY A 42 -12.43 6.85 1.08
CA GLY A 42 -11.99 8.21 1.39
C GLY A 42 -11.89 9.10 0.14
N ASP A 43 -12.11 10.39 0.33
CA ASP A 43 -11.81 11.42 -0.68
C ASP A 43 -10.37 11.95 -0.53
N ILE A 44 -9.78 11.82 0.65
CA ILE A 44 -8.42 12.26 0.97
C ILE A 44 -7.67 11.10 1.64
N PHE A 45 -6.53 10.75 1.07
CA PHE A 45 -5.60 9.76 1.63
C PHE A 45 -4.27 10.44 1.94
N ILE A 46 -3.72 10.19 3.12
CA ILE A 46 -2.39 10.64 3.50
C ILE A 46 -1.59 9.40 3.90
N PHE A 47 -0.45 9.19 3.27
CA PHE A 47 0.46 8.12 3.62
C PHE A 47 1.73 8.72 4.21
N ASP A 48 2.09 8.30 5.42
CA ASP A 48 3.32 8.70 6.10
C ASP A 48 4.35 7.57 6.01
N GLU A 49 5.48 7.87 5.38
CA GLU A 49 6.58 6.96 5.05
C GLU A 49 6.13 5.58 4.51
N PRO A 50 5.29 5.50 3.46
CA PRO A 50 4.68 4.25 2.98
C PRO A 50 5.67 3.21 2.46
N SER A 51 6.90 3.60 2.15
CA SER A 51 8.00 2.73 1.72
C SER A 51 8.78 2.11 2.88
N SER A 52 8.53 2.51 4.12
CA SER A 52 9.26 2.01 5.28
C SER A 52 9.15 0.49 5.39
N TYR A 53 10.27 -0.17 5.69
CA TYR A 53 10.36 -1.62 5.86
C TYR A 53 9.96 -2.46 4.63
N LEU A 54 9.75 -1.85 3.46
CA LEU A 54 9.43 -2.55 2.22
C LEU A 54 10.69 -2.82 1.39
N ASP A 55 10.74 -3.99 0.75
CA ASP A 55 11.74 -4.26 -0.29
C ASP A 55 11.44 -3.47 -1.58
N ILE A 56 12.38 -3.45 -2.54
CA ILE A 56 12.23 -2.72 -3.79
C ILE A 56 10.99 -3.16 -4.59
N LYS A 57 10.67 -4.45 -4.62
CA LYS A 57 9.50 -4.96 -5.35
C LYS A 57 8.20 -4.51 -4.67
N GLN A 58 8.17 -4.55 -3.35
CA GLN A 58 7.03 -4.13 -2.53
C GLN A 58 6.82 -2.61 -2.61
N CYS A 59 7.89 -1.81 -2.63
CA CYS A 59 7.81 -0.38 -2.88
C CYS A 59 7.16 -0.07 -4.23
N LEU A 60 7.55 -0.78 -5.30
CA LEU A 60 6.96 -0.60 -6.63
C LEU A 60 5.48 -0.99 -6.64
N LYS A 61 5.10 -2.12 -6.02
CA LYS A 61 3.69 -2.52 -5.87
C LYS A 61 2.88 -1.46 -5.12
N ALA A 62 3.40 -0.96 -4.00
CA ALA A 62 2.75 0.08 -3.21
C ALA A 62 2.58 1.38 -4.01
N ALA A 63 3.61 1.83 -4.73
CA ALA A 63 3.54 3.02 -5.57
C ALA A 63 2.50 2.89 -6.69
N VAL A 64 2.42 1.73 -7.35
CA VAL A 64 1.37 1.46 -8.36
C VAL A 64 -0.02 1.48 -7.73
N ALA A 65 -0.19 0.87 -6.55
CA ALA A 65 -1.47 0.85 -5.85
C ALA A 65 -1.92 2.27 -5.41
N ILE A 66 -1.00 3.06 -4.85
CA ILE A 66 -1.22 4.47 -4.50
C ILE A 66 -1.58 5.29 -5.74
N ARG A 67 -0.88 5.10 -6.86
CA ARG A 67 -1.21 5.79 -8.13
C ARG A 67 -2.63 5.46 -8.59
N ASN A 68 -3.09 4.22 -8.40
CA ASN A 68 -4.44 3.81 -8.77
C ASN A 68 -5.55 4.44 -7.90
N LEU A 69 -5.21 4.99 -6.73
CA LEU A 69 -6.14 5.78 -5.90
C LEU A 69 -6.38 7.18 -6.45
N ILE A 70 -5.42 7.72 -7.22
CA ILE A 70 -5.54 9.04 -7.83
C ILE A 70 -6.60 8.94 -8.95
N ARG A 71 -7.79 9.45 -8.67
CA ARG A 71 -8.93 9.53 -9.60
C ARG A 71 -9.56 10.91 -9.48
N GLU A 72 -10.46 11.25 -10.41
CA GLU A 72 -11.24 12.48 -10.30
C GLU A 72 -11.92 12.54 -8.92
N ASN A 73 -11.71 13.66 -8.22
CA ASN A 73 -12.22 13.91 -6.87
C ASN A 73 -11.55 13.17 -5.70
N ARG A 74 -10.35 12.60 -5.87
CA ARG A 74 -9.53 12.05 -4.76
C ARG A 74 -8.18 12.73 -4.64
N TYR A 75 -7.82 13.11 -3.43
CA TYR A 75 -6.53 13.70 -3.10
C TYR A 75 -5.66 12.68 -2.37
N VAL A 76 -4.41 12.56 -2.81
CA VAL A 76 -3.42 11.67 -2.19
C VAL A 76 -2.20 12.49 -1.81
N GLY A 77 -1.91 12.55 -0.51
CA GLY A 77 -0.69 13.12 0.05
C GLY A 77 0.30 12.01 0.42
N LEU A 78 1.57 12.19 0.07
CA LEU A 78 2.66 11.32 0.47
C LEU A 78 3.63 12.14 1.30
N ILE A 79 3.92 11.67 2.51
CA ILE A 79 4.93 12.23 3.41
C ILE A 79 6.04 11.18 3.49
N GLY A 80 7.29 11.59 3.28
CA GLY A 80 8.44 10.68 3.31
C GLY A 80 9.04 10.34 1.95
N PHE A 81 10.13 9.58 1.97
CA PHE A 81 10.93 9.28 0.78
C PHE A 81 10.64 7.88 0.24
N PHE A 82 10.07 7.81 -0.96
CA PHE A 82 10.41 6.71 -1.84
C PHE A 82 11.83 6.96 -2.35
N SER A 83 12.80 6.16 -1.92
CA SER A 83 14.17 6.20 -2.48
C SER A 83 14.09 6.29 -4.00
N SER A 84 14.91 7.16 -4.60
CA SER A 84 14.81 7.78 -5.94
C SER A 84 14.66 6.86 -7.18
N SER A 85 14.37 5.57 -7.02
CA SER A 85 14.16 4.60 -8.09
C SER A 85 12.78 4.66 -8.76
N ILE A 86 11.84 5.50 -8.31
CA ILE A 86 10.46 5.55 -8.83
C ILE A 86 10.26 6.61 -9.95
N ASN A 87 11.24 7.49 -10.17
CA ASN A 87 11.13 8.58 -11.15
C ASN A 87 11.32 8.16 -12.63
N THR A 88 11.37 6.87 -12.94
CA THR A 88 11.61 6.33 -14.30
C THR A 88 10.34 5.84 -15.01
N LEU A 89 9.18 5.81 -14.35
CA LEU A 89 7.92 5.45 -15.01
C LEU A 89 7.21 6.72 -15.51
N ARG A 90 7.83 7.36 -16.50
CA ARG A 90 7.18 8.35 -17.37
C ARG A 90 6.51 7.65 -18.55
#